data_AF-A0A3R6RWM6-F1
#
_entry.id   AF-A0A3R6RWM6-F1
#
_cell.length_a   1.000
_cell.length_b   1.000
_cell.length_c   1.000
_cell.angle_alpha   90.00
_cell.angle_beta   90.00
_cell.angle_gamma   90.00
#
_symmetry.space_group_name_H-M   'P 1'
#
loop_
_entity.id
_entity.type
_entity.pdbx_description
1 polymer ?
#
loop_
_entity_poly.entity_id
_entity_poly.type
_entity_poly.pdbx_seq_one_letter_code
_entity_poly.pdbx_strand_id
1 'polypeptide(L)'
;MAVALRFFMHVSRVVASLVETTFDFINNKLHVMKKNLSQCMMLITAFVFMLPSCSEDEKESIGLTPKNVVLKAGDTIKLEYGATCTWTSDNDFIASVSNNGMVTANHVGNTFIKANDDLCEVKVSPVYDLYKEPCIDWNKTKSEIINMYGTPDLEDYNSISYNTTNTKAPAVVYFFNNNKLSSSTVMVDSSYLSDLTAFLSERYEYAGYSGGTYTFYRNNNNGILDMGIGFKKLSGYRLYTVMYIPSTDVKSISTTDYTEIVKMIVTGR
;
A
#
# COMPACT_ATOMS: atom_id res chain seq x y z
N MET A 1 -36.97 30.73 4.83
CA MET A 1 -37.36 29.42 4.25
C MET A 1 -36.38 28.93 3.17
N ALA A 2 -35.99 29.76 2.18
CA ALA A 2 -35.10 29.34 1.08
C ALA A 2 -33.66 28.93 1.49
N VAL A 3 -33.11 29.53 2.56
CA VAL A 3 -31.75 29.21 3.05
C VAL A 3 -31.68 27.84 3.71
N ALA A 4 -32.69 27.49 4.53
CA ALA A 4 -32.80 26.19 5.17
C ALA A 4 -32.97 25.05 4.15
N LEU A 5 -33.74 25.29 3.08
CA LEU A 5 -33.94 24.31 2.00
C LEU A 5 -32.65 24.07 1.20
N ARG A 6 -31.86 25.12 0.94
CA ARG A 6 -30.54 25.00 0.30
C ARG A 6 -29.52 24.25 1.17
N PHE A 7 -29.53 24.50 2.48
CA PHE A 7 -28.69 23.78 3.43
C PHE A 7 -29.05 22.28 3.47
N PHE A 8 -30.34 21.96 3.55
CA PHE A 8 -30.82 20.58 3.56
C PHE A 8 -30.49 19.81 2.27
N MET A 9 -30.67 20.45 1.11
CA MET A 9 -30.28 19.86 -0.18
C MET A 9 -28.76 19.65 -0.30
N HIS A 10 -27.94 20.54 0.29
CA HIS A 10 -26.50 20.40 0.29
C HIS A 10 -26.05 19.24 1.19
N VAL A 11 -26.58 19.15 2.41
CA VAL A 11 -26.31 18.04 3.35
C VAL A 11 -26.73 16.70 2.74
N SER A 12 -27.90 16.62 2.11
CA SER A 12 -28.38 15.40 1.44
C SER A 12 -27.45 14.94 0.31
N ARG A 13 -26.92 15.86 -0.49
CA ARG A 13 -25.95 15.54 -1.56
C ARG A 13 -24.61 15.04 -1.03
N VAL A 14 -24.13 15.62 0.08
CA VAL A 14 -22.88 15.21 0.72
C VAL A 14 -23.03 13.81 1.30
N VAL A 15 -24.16 13.51 1.96
CA VAL A 15 -24.44 12.17 2.50
C VAL A 15 -24.55 11.13 1.38
N ALA A 16 -25.24 11.45 0.28
CA ALA A 16 -25.35 10.53 -0.86
C ALA A 16 -23.99 10.19 -1.48
N SER A 17 -23.12 11.20 -1.67
CA SER A 17 -21.77 11.00 -2.21
C SER A 17 -20.88 10.18 -1.28
N LEU A 18 -20.98 10.36 0.05
CA LEU A 18 -20.26 9.52 1.01
C LEU A 18 -20.72 8.06 0.95
N VAL A 19 -22.04 7.83 0.85
CA VAL A 19 -22.61 6.49 0.73
C VAL A 19 -22.17 5.81 -0.58
N GLU A 20 -22.20 6.51 -1.72
CA GLU A 20 -21.72 5.97 -3.00
C GLU A 20 -20.23 5.61 -2.94
N THR A 21 -19.39 6.48 -2.38
CA THR A 21 -17.93 6.25 -2.35
C THR A 21 -17.56 5.09 -1.42
N THR A 22 -18.20 5.00 -0.24
CA THR A 22 -18.01 3.87 0.68
C THR A 22 -18.55 2.57 0.09
N PHE A 23 -19.67 2.63 -0.63
CA PHE A 23 -20.23 1.48 -1.34
C PHE A 23 -19.32 1.00 -2.47
N ASP A 24 -18.75 1.90 -3.26
CA ASP A 24 -17.79 1.57 -4.33
C ASP A 24 -16.50 0.97 -3.76
N PHE A 25 -15.99 1.49 -2.65
CA PHE A 25 -14.82 0.93 -1.96
C PHE A 25 -15.10 -0.48 -1.42
N ILE A 26 -16.23 -0.66 -0.73
CA ILE A 26 -16.65 -1.97 -0.21
C ILE A 26 -16.87 -2.95 -1.37
N ASN A 27 -17.50 -2.51 -2.46
CA ASN A 27 -17.71 -3.32 -3.65
C ASN A 27 -16.41 -3.68 -4.35
N ASN A 28 -15.43 -2.77 -4.41
CA ASN A 28 -14.13 -3.08 -4.99
C ASN A 28 -13.37 -4.09 -4.12
N LYS A 29 -13.35 -3.91 -2.79
CA LYS A 29 -12.76 -4.89 -1.86
C LYS A 29 -13.48 -6.24 -1.93
N LEU A 30 -14.81 -6.25 -1.98
CA LEU A 30 -15.62 -7.45 -2.21
C LEU A 30 -15.40 -8.06 -3.59
N HIS A 31 -15.17 -7.26 -4.63
CA HIS A 31 -14.91 -7.74 -5.98
C HIS A 31 -13.56 -8.43 -6.05
N VAL A 32 -12.52 -7.85 -5.46
CA VAL A 32 -11.21 -8.47 -5.31
C VAL A 32 -11.31 -9.75 -4.48
N MET A 33 -11.99 -9.72 -3.32
CA MET A 33 -12.20 -10.91 -2.48
C MET A 33 -13.03 -12.01 -3.17
N LYS A 34 -14.10 -11.66 -3.90
CA LYS A 34 -14.96 -12.63 -4.61
C LYS A 34 -14.31 -13.18 -5.87
N LYS A 35 -13.50 -12.38 -6.58
CA LYS A 35 -12.69 -12.86 -7.70
C LYS A 35 -11.69 -13.91 -7.21
N ASN A 36 -11.05 -13.67 -6.07
CA ASN A 36 -10.13 -14.62 -5.45
C ASN A 36 -10.88 -15.86 -4.91
N LEU A 37 -12.08 -15.70 -4.32
CA LEU A 37 -12.91 -16.83 -3.86
C LEU A 37 -13.45 -17.69 -5.01
N SER A 38 -13.85 -17.08 -6.14
CA SER A 38 -14.31 -17.79 -7.34
C SER A 38 -13.16 -18.55 -8.03
N GLN A 39 -11.94 -18.03 -7.96
CA GLN A 39 -10.75 -18.74 -8.43
C GLN A 39 -10.38 -19.92 -7.51
N CYS A 40 -10.55 -19.79 -6.20
CA CYS A 40 -10.43 -20.93 -5.27
C CYS A 40 -11.54 -21.99 -5.46
N MET A 41 -12.77 -21.59 -5.80
CA MET A 41 -13.89 -22.52 -5.98
C MET A 41 -13.83 -23.31 -7.30
N MET A 42 -13.16 -22.79 -8.33
CA MET A 42 -12.89 -23.54 -9.58
C MET A 42 -11.78 -24.60 -9.44
N LEU A 43 -10.88 -24.46 -8.45
CA LEU A 43 -9.83 -25.46 -8.19
C LEU A 43 -10.34 -26.67 -7.38
N ILE A 44 -11.42 -26.53 -6.62
CA ILE A 44 -11.97 -27.60 -5.76
C ILE A 44 -12.92 -28.54 -6.52
N THR A 45 -13.56 -28.09 -7.62
CA THR A 45 -14.56 -28.90 -8.35
C THR A 45 -13.97 -29.84 -9.40
N ALA A 46 -12.66 -29.77 -9.68
CA ALA A 46 -11.97 -30.69 -10.59
C ALA A 46 -11.34 -31.91 -9.89
N PHE A 47 -11.46 -32.06 -8.56
CA PHE A 47 -10.72 -33.05 -7.76
C PHE A 47 -11.54 -34.25 -7.26
N VAL A 48 -12.74 -34.52 -7.81
CA VAL A 48 -13.63 -35.60 -7.31
C VAL A 48 -13.69 -36.86 -8.19
N PHE A 49 -12.96 -36.93 -9.30
CA PHE A 49 -12.84 -38.20 -10.04
C PHE A 49 -11.42 -38.41 -10.52
N MET A 50 -10.59 -39.07 -9.71
CA MET A 50 -9.72 -40.19 -10.10
C MET A 50 -9.02 -40.73 -8.83
N LEU A 51 -9.38 -41.94 -8.41
CA LEU A 51 -8.40 -42.83 -7.76
C LEU A 51 -7.78 -43.67 -8.88
N PRO A 52 -6.45 -43.79 -8.90
CA PRO A 52 -5.92 -45.07 -8.49
C PRO A 52 -4.84 -44.92 -7.41
N SER A 53 -4.95 -45.83 -6.46
CA SER A 53 -3.88 -46.34 -5.60
C SER A 53 -2.54 -46.36 -6.31
N CYS A 54 -1.63 -45.48 -5.89
CA CYS A 54 -0.20 -45.71 -5.97
C CYS A 54 0.42 -45.16 -4.70
N SER A 55 0.96 -46.04 -3.87
CA SER A 55 1.85 -45.68 -2.77
C SER A 55 3.12 -45.12 -3.39
N GLU A 56 3.15 -43.82 -3.63
CA GLU A 56 4.40 -43.11 -3.86
C GLU A 56 4.99 -42.86 -2.48
N ASP A 57 6.16 -43.46 -2.23
CA ASP A 57 6.98 -43.16 -1.07
C ASP A 57 7.25 -41.65 -1.08
N GLU A 58 6.48 -40.91 -0.28
CA GLU A 58 6.61 -39.46 -0.13
C GLU A 58 8.02 -39.19 0.39
N LYS A 59 8.86 -38.68 -0.50
CA LYS A 59 10.21 -38.26 -0.16
C LYS A 59 10.07 -37.10 0.83
N GLU A 60 10.22 -37.37 2.12
CA GLU A 60 10.24 -36.33 3.15
C GLU A 60 11.19 -35.22 2.70
N SER A 61 10.64 -34.04 2.39
CA SER A 61 11.49 -32.91 2.04
C SER A 61 12.13 -32.43 3.34
N ILE A 62 13.39 -32.80 3.58
CA ILE A 62 14.14 -32.46 4.81
C ILE A 62 14.41 -30.94 4.94
N GLY A 63 13.80 -30.08 4.12
CA GLY A 63 13.96 -28.65 4.22
C GLY A 63 12.83 -27.85 3.57
N LEU A 64 12.84 -26.55 3.85
CA LEU A 64 11.83 -25.60 3.41
C LEU A 64 11.74 -25.52 1.89
N THR A 65 10.55 -25.76 1.34
CA THR A 65 10.29 -25.68 -0.10
C THR A 65 8.98 -24.93 -0.38
N PRO A 66 8.95 -24.04 -1.38
CA PRO A 66 10.08 -23.49 -2.14
C PRO A 66 11.01 -22.58 -1.30
N LYS A 67 12.25 -22.37 -1.77
CA LYS A 67 13.24 -21.43 -1.17
C LYS A 67 13.08 -19.98 -1.66
N ASN A 68 12.34 -19.75 -2.73
CA ASN A 68 12.00 -18.43 -3.23
C ASN A 68 10.62 -18.47 -3.89
N VAL A 69 9.85 -17.39 -3.72
CA VAL A 69 8.55 -17.20 -4.35
C VAL A 69 8.38 -15.76 -4.79
N VAL A 70 7.72 -15.60 -5.94
CA VAL A 70 7.28 -14.28 -6.42
C VAL A 70 5.76 -14.31 -6.46
N LEU A 71 5.13 -13.44 -5.67
CA LEU A 71 3.69 -13.37 -5.46
C LEU A 71 3.18 -11.98 -5.80
N LYS A 72 1.87 -11.84 -5.98
CA LYS A 72 1.17 -10.54 -6.00
C LYS A 72 0.52 -10.29 -4.64
N ALA A 73 0.27 -9.03 -4.31
CA ALA A 73 -0.47 -8.70 -3.09
C ALA A 73 -1.84 -9.42 -3.07
N GLY A 74 -2.14 -10.08 -1.96
CA GLY A 74 -3.32 -10.91 -1.76
C GLY A 74 -3.17 -12.39 -2.16
N ASP A 75 -2.08 -12.78 -2.84
CA ASP A 75 -1.81 -14.19 -3.13
C ASP A 75 -1.45 -14.94 -1.85
N THR A 76 -1.77 -16.24 -1.84
CA THR A 76 -1.38 -17.15 -0.76
C THR A 76 -0.63 -18.35 -1.33
N ILE A 77 0.37 -18.84 -0.60
CA ILE A 77 1.06 -20.09 -0.94
C ILE A 77 1.33 -20.89 0.32
N LYS A 78 1.20 -22.21 0.21
CA LYS A 78 1.63 -23.14 1.26
C LYS A 78 3.11 -23.43 1.09
N LEU A 79 3.90 -23.16 2.13
CA LEU A 79 5.26 -23.66 2.22
C LEU A 79 5.26 -25.02 2.90
N GLU A 80 6.09 -25.92 2.41
CA GLU A 80 6.25 -27.27 2.94
C GLU A 80 7.57 -27.39 3.72
N TYR A 81 7.51 -28.12 4.84
CA TYR A 81 8.65 -28.44 5.68
C TYR A 81 8.45 -29.86 6.23
N GLY A 82 9.38 -30.78 5.96
CA GLY A 82 9.22 -32.20 6.27
C GLY A 82 9.38 -32.57 7.75
N ALA A 83 9.29 -31.59 8.66
CA ALA A 83 9.40 -31.80 10.10
C ALA A 83 8.54 -30.79 10.86
N THR A 84 8.45 -30.96 12.18
CA THR A 84 7.87 -29.90 13.03
C THR A 84 8.79 -28.67 12.99
N CYS A 85 8.20 -27.50 12.72
CA CYS A 85 8.93 -26.24 12.69
C CYS A 85 8.12 -25.11 13.31
N THR A 86 8.83 -24.04 13.66
CA THR A 86 8.22 -22.76 14.01
C THR A 86 8.33 -21.83 12.82
N TRP A 87 7.17 -21.30 12.39
CA TRP A 87 7.07 -20.36 11.29
C TRP A 87 7.18 -18.93 11.79
N THR A 88 8.01 -18.12 11.14
CA THR A 88 8.08 -16.67 11.39
C THR A 88 8.28 -15.91 10.09
N SER A 89 7.91 -14.63 10.07
CA SER A 89 8.26 -13.70 9.02
C SER A 89 9.25 -12.67 9.55
N ASP A 90 10.23 -12.29 8.73
CA ASP A 90 11.09 -11.14 9.04
C ASP A 90 10.34 -9.82 8.90
N ASN A 91 9.23 -9.79 8.15
CA ASN A 91 8.39 -8.60 8.03
C ASN A 91 6.96 -8.99 7.61
N ASP A 92 6.09 -9.12 8.61
CA ASP A 92 4.66 -9.42 8.42
C ASP A 92 3.92 -8.35 7.60
N PHE A 93 4.42 -7.10 7.56
CA PHE A 93 3.84 -6.07 6.71
C PHE A 93 3.97 -6.45 5.23
N ILE A 94 5.06 -7.08 4.82
CA ILE A 94 5.27 -7.49 3.43
C ILE A 94 4.61 -8.85 3.16
N ALA A 95 4.88 -9.85 3.99
CA ALA A 95 4.23 -11.16 3.91
C ALA A 95 4.18 -11.80 5.29
N SER A 96 3.03 -12.36 5.65
CA SER A 96 2.83 -13.06 6.92
C SER A 96 2.72 -14.56 6.70
N VAL A 97 3.01 -15.34 7.74
CA VAL A 97 2.90 -16.80 7.72
C VAL A 97 2.09 -17.28 8.93
N SER A 98 1.15 -18.19 8.70
CA SER A 98 0.42 -18.83 9.79
C SER A 98 1.19 -20.01 10.39
N ASN A 99 0.73 -20.53 11.53
CA ASN A 99 1.36 -21.66 12.22
C ASN A 99 1.42 -22.94 11.38
N ASN A 100 0.66 -23.04 10.29
CA ASN A 100 0.71 -24.18 9.38
C ASN A 100 1.57 -23.92 8.13
N GLY A 101 2.30 -22.81 8.02
CA GLY A 101 3.11 -22.52 6.83
C GLY A 101 2.34 -21.95 5.64
N MET A 102 1.07 -21.56 5.83
CA MET A 102 0.37 -20.76 4.82
C MET A 102 0.88 -19.31 4.86
N VAL A 103 1.54 -18.89 3.78
CA VAL A 103 2.03 -17.54 3.56
C VAL A 103 0.98 -16.70 2.86
N THR A 104 0.78 -15.47 3.32
CA THR A 104 -0.05 -14.45 2.66
C THR A 104 0.84 -13.28 2.24
N ALA A 105 0.85 -12.95 0.95
CA ALA A 105 1.51 -11.75 0.44
C ALA A 105 0.65 -10.52 0.74
N ASN A 106 1.13 -9.63 1.61
CA ASN A 106 0.35 -8.49 2.10
C ASN A 106 0.61 -7.23 1.27
N HIS A 107 1.86 -6.76 1.27
CA HIS A 107 2.27 -5.52 0.61
C HIS A 107 3.51 -5.73 -0.29
N VAL A 108 3.62 -4.95 -1.36
CA VAL A 108 4.74 -4.95 -2.29
C VAL A 108 6.06 -4.73 -1.55
N GLY A 109 7.01 -5.61 -1.79
CA GLY A 109 8.31 -5.61 -1.12
C GLY A 109 8.97 -6.98 -1.13
N ASN A 110 10.08 -7.08 -0.38
CA ASN A 110 10.83 -8.32 -0.20
C ASN A 110 10.95 -8.63 1.29
N THR A 111 10.73 -9.88 1.66
CA THR A 111 10.94 -10.38 3.04
C THR A 111 11.37 -11.84 3.02
N PHE A 112 11.68 -12.40 4.18
CA PHE A 112 11.95 -13.82 4.35
C PHE A 112 10.90 -14.45 5.27
N ILE A 113 10.43 -15.63 4.87
CA ILE A 113 9.69 -16.54 5.75
C ILE A 113 10.66 -17.60 6.25
N LYS A 114 10.64 -17.86 7.56
CA LYS A 114 11.53 -18.80 8.23
C LYS A 114 10.75 -20.01 8.73
N ALA A 115 11.34 -21.18 8.56
CA ALA A 115 10.95 -22.41 9.23
C ALA A 115 12.17 -22.93 9.98
N ASN A 116 12.22 -22.72 11.29
CA ASN A 116 13.45 -22.88 12.08
C ASN A 116 14.60 -22.03 11.47
N ASP A 117 15.72 -22.66 11.09
CA ASP A 117 16.89 -21.97 10.49
C ASP A 117 16.81 -21.83 8.96
N ASP A 118 15.78 -22.39 8.33
CA ASP A 118 15.61 -22.38 6.87
C ASP A 118 14.84 -21.14 6.41
N LEU A 119 15.26 -20.58 5.26
CA LEU A 119 14.70 -19.35 4.69
C LEU A 119 14.01 -19.58 3.35
N CYS A 120 12.87 -18.93 3.15
CA CYS A 120 12.23 -18.72 1.87
C CYS A 120 12.20 -17.22 1.57
N GLU A 121 12.81 -16.78 0.47
CA GLU A 121 12.68 -15.41 -0.01
C GLU A 121 11.28 -15.20 -0.60
N VAL A 122 10.54 -14.23 -0.07
CA VAL A 122 9.24 -13.84 -0.61
C VAL A 122 9.36 -12.47 -1.23
N LYS A 123 9.12 -12.39 -2.55
CA LYS A 123 9.01 -11.13 -3.28
C LYS A 123 7.55 -10.88 -3.66
N VAL A 124 6.95 -9.83 -3.12
CA VAL A 124 5.62 -9.37 -3.51
C VAL A 124 5.79 -8.32 -4.60
N SER A 125 5.38 -8.66 -5.82
CA SER A 125 5.51 -7.81 -7.00
C SER A 125 4.27 -6.95 -7.21
N PRO A 126 4.44 -5.72 -7.70
CA PRO A 126 3.32 -4.83 -7.96
C PRO A 126 2.46 -5.31 -9.14
N VAL A 127 1.17 -5.06 -9.05
CA VAL A 127 0.19 -5.25 -10.14
C VAL A 127 -0.15 -3.91 -10.78
N TYR A 128 -0.19 -2.84 -9.99
CA TYR A 128 -0.53 -1.51 -10.45
C TYR A 128 0.74 -0.66 -10.66
N ASP A 129 0.82 -0.02 -11.82
CA ASP A 129 1.91 0.88 -12.22
C ASP A 129 1.31 2.24 -12.62
N LEU A 130 0.88 3.00 -11.61
CA LEU A 130 0.27 4.31 -11.83
C LEU A 130 1.34 5.40 -12.01
N TYR A 131 2.33 5.40 -11.12
CA TYR A 131 3.50 6.27 -11.18
C TYR A 131 4.69 5.62 -10.48
N LYS A 132 5.90 6.04 -10.88
CA LYS A 132 7.12 5.70 -10.13
C LYS A 132 7.10 6.43 -8.79
N GLU A 133 7.22 5.68 -7.70
CA GLU A 133 7.24 6.26 -6.35
C GLU A 133 8.35 7.32 -6.22
N PRO A 134 8.07 8.46 -5.58
CA PRO A 134 9.03 9.55 -5.49
C PRO A 134 10.18 9.17 -4.55
N CYS A 135 11.26 9.95 -4.56
CA CYS A 135 12.31 9.78 -3.55
C CYS A 135 11.72 9.96 -2.14
N ILE A 136 11.96 9.01 -1.25
CA ILE A 136 11.52 9.02 0.16
C ILE A 136 12.71 8.82 1.13
N ASP A 137 13.93 9.09 0.66
CA ASP A 137 15.10 9.17 1.51
C ASP A 137 15.14 10.54 2.18
N TRP A 138 14.57 10.61 3.38
CA TRP A 138 14.37 11.83 4.16
C TRP A 138 15.68 12.53 4.58
N ASN A 139 16.82 11.86 4.43
CA ASN A 139 18.12 12.47 4.72
C ASN A 139 18.67 13.28 3.54
N LYS A 140 18.08 13.17 2.35
CA LYS A 140 18.57 13.88 1.16
C LYS A 140 18.33 15.37 1.25
N THR A 141 19.33 16.11 0.81
CA THR A 141 19.30 17.56 0.64
C THR A 141 18.67 17.95 -0.69
N LYS A 142 18.26 19.22 -0.82
CA LYS A 142 17.73 19.76 -2.08
C LYS A 142 18.71 19.57 -3.25
N SER A 143 20.00 19.80 -3.01
CA SER A 143 21.06 19.60 -4.01
C SER A 143 21.16 18.14 -4.46
N GLU A 144 21.05 17.18 -3.54
CA GLU A 144 21.08 15.75 -3.90
C GLU A 144 19.85 15.33 -4.71
N ILE A 145 18.66 15.89 -4.42
CA ILE A 145 17.49 15.65 -5.27
C ILE A 145 17.71 16.22 -6.68
N ILE A 146 18.25 17.44 -6.80
CA ILE A 146 18.59 18.05 -8.10
C ILE A 146 19.61 17.20 -8.86
N ASN A 147 20.62 16.66 -8.18
CA ASN A 147 21.61 15.78 -8.83
C ASN A 147 20.99 14.48 -9.36
N MET A 148 19.94 13.96 -8.73
CA MET A 148 19.26 12.73 -9.16
C MET A 148 18.30 12.96 -10.33
N TYR A 149 17.58 14.08 -10.35
CA TYR A 149 16.48 14.33 -11.29
C TYR A 149 16.80 15.40 -12.35
N GLY A 150 17.93 16.09 -12.22
CA GLY A 150 18.32 17.19 -13.08
C GLY A 150 17.73 18.53 -12.66
N THR A 151 17.76 19.49 -13.59
CA THR A 151 17.24 20.84 -13.40
C THR A 151 15.73 20.80 -13.17
N PRO A 152 15.21 21.37 -12.06
CA PRO A 152 13.78 21.41 -11.80
C PRO A 152 13.04 22.38 -12.74
N ASP A 153 11.78 22.10 -13.02
CA ASP A 153 10.90 22.98 -13.79
C ASP A 153 10.53 24.24 -13.00
N LEU A 154 10.33 24.09 -11.69
CA LEU A 154 10.16 25.20 -10.76
C LEU A 154 11.02 24.97 -9.52
N GLU A 155 11.65 26.04 -9.06
CA GLU A 155 12.49 26.04 -7.87
C GLU A 155 12.14 27.25 -7.00
N ASP A 156 11.75 26.97 -5.77
CA ASP A 156 11.55 27.94 -4.70
C ASP A 156 12.56 27.69 -3.56
N TYR A 157 12.53 28.53 -2.53
CA TYR A 157 13.44 28.42 -1.39
C TYR A 157 13.40 27.03 -0.73
N ASN A 158 12.19 26.49 -0.49
CA ASN A 158 11.97 25.24 0.24
C ASN A 158 11.27 24.16 -0.59
N SER A 159 11.16 24.33 -1.90
CA SER A 159 10.57 23.31 -2.77
C SER A 159 11.15 23.31 -4.17
N ILE A 160 11.09 22.15 -4.80
CA ILE A 160 11.35 21.99 -6.24
C ILE A 160 10.27 21.11 -6.85
N SER A 161 9.95 21.34 -8.11
CA SER A 161 9.00 20.50 -8.85
C SER A 161 9.55 20.07 -10.20
N TYR A 162 9.13 18.89 -10.62
CA TYR A 162 9.45 18.30 -11.90
C TYR A 162 8.17 17.89 -12.60
N ASN A 163 8.01 18.32 -13.84
CA ASN A 163 7.02 17.78 -14.75
C ASN A 163 7.44 16.37 -15.15
N THR A 164 6.48 15.48 -15.28
CA THR A 164 6.73 14.12 -15.75
C THR A 164 6.17 13.95 -17.16
N THR A 165 6.67 12.93 -17.86
CA THR A 165 6.08 12.48 -19.13
C THR A 165 4.85 11.60 -18.92
N ASN A 166 4.55 11.21 -17.67
CA ASN A 166 3.39 10.39 -17.33
C ASN A 166 2.15 11.26 -17.18
N THR A 167 1.26 11.22 -18.18
CA THR A 167 0.02 12.01 -18.19
C THR A 167 -0.93 11.67 -17.04
N LYS A 168 -0.82 10.48 -16.43
CA LYS A 168 -1.62 10.09 -15.25
C LYS A 168 -1.10 10.74 -13.97
N ALA A 169 0.20 11.03 -13.92
CA ALA A 169 0.87 11.61 -12.77
C ALA A 169 1.81 12.76 -13.20
N PRO A 170 1.25 13.89 -13.67
CA PRO A 170 1.98 14.87 -14.49
C PRO A 170 3.08 15.63 -13.76
N ALA A 171 3.15 15.58 -12.43
CA ALA A 171 4.18 16.30 -11.68
C ALA A 171 4.55 15.59 -10.39
N VAL A 172 5.81 15.78 -9.97
CA VAL A 172 6.30 15.46 -8.63
C VAL A 172 6.89 16.72 -8.01
N VAL A 173 6.62 16.94 -6.72
CA VAL A 173 7.08 18.08 -5.94
C VAL A 173 7.79 17.56 -4.70
N TYR A 174 8.96 18.10 -4.41
CA TYR A 174 9.73 17.81 -3.21
C TYR A 174 9.78 19.06 -2.34
N PHE A 175 9.47 18.89 -1.05
CA PHE A 175 9.55 19.95 -0.05
C PHE A 175 10.71 19.68 0.89
N PHE A 176 11.32 20.76 1.39
CA PHE A 176 12.48 20.70 2.25
C PHE A 176 12.26 21.53 3.51
N ASN A 177 12.76 21.00 4.63
CA ASN A 177 12.89 21.73 5.89
C ASN A 177 14.33 21.60 6.37
N ASN A 178 14.97 22.72 6.76
CA ASN A 178 16.38 22.75 7.16
C ASN A 178 17.31 22.02 6.15
N ASN A 179 17.04 22.21 4.86
CA ASN A 179 17.74 21.56 3.74
C ASN A 179 17.70 20.03 3.75
N LYS A 180 16.69 19.42 4.39
CA LYS A 180 16.40 17.98 4.29
C LYS A 180 15.03 17.75 3.72
N LEU A 181 14.87 16.67 2.96
CA LEU A 181 13.60 16.27 2.38
C LEU A 181 12.56 16.06 3.48
N SER A 182 11.51 16.88 3.48
CA SER A 182 10.43 16.83 4.47
C SER A 182 9.17 16.16 3.93
N SER A 183 8.91 16.25 2.62
CA SER A 183 7.86 15.49 1.98
C SER A 183 8.08 15.36 0.48
N SER A 184 7.47 14.32 -0.09
CA SER A 184 7.45 14.06 -1.53
C SER A 184 6.01 13.95 -1.98
N THR A 185 5.61 14.73 -2.98
CA THR A 185 4.23 14.81 -3.43
C THR A 185 4.13 14.49 -4.91
N VAL A 186 3.24 13.57 -5.28
CA VAL A 186 2.90 13.27 -6.67
C VAL A 186 1.53 13.86 -7.00
N MET A 187 1.43 14.58 -8.11
CA MET A 187 0.16 15.06 -8.65
C MET A 187 -0.40 13.97 -9.56
N VAL A 188 -1.63 13.52 -9.32
CA VAL A 188 -2.28 12.45 -10.09
C VAL A 188 -3.58 12.95 -10.69
N ASP A 189 -3.87 12.67 -11.96
CA ASP A 189 -5.16 13.07 -12.57
C ASP A 189 -6.33 12.40 -11.83
N SER A 190 -7.31 13.21 -11.47
CA SER A 190 -8.48 12.79 -10.71
C SER A 190 -9.34 11.73 -11.39
N SER A 191 -9.20 11.49 -12.70
CA SER A 191 -9.86 10.38 -13.38
C SER A 191 -9.34 8.99 -12.98
N TYR A 192 -8.16 8.92 -12.34
CA TYR A 192 -7.50 7.67 -11.97
C TYR A 192 -7.68 7.31 -10.48
N LEU A 193 -8.77 7.74 -9.84
CA LEU A 193 -9.02 7.43 -8.41
C LEU A 193 -8.94 5.93 -8.12
N SER A 194 -9.59 5.09 -8.94
CA SER A 194 -9.59 3.63 -8.75
C SER A 194 -8.16 3.07 -8.81
N ASP A 195 -7.41 3.41 -9.86
CA ASP A 195 -6.02 2.97 -10.03
C ASP A 195 -5.12 3.49 -8.92
N LEU A 196 -5.34 4.73 -8.44
CA LEU A 196 -4.59 5.32 -7.34
C LEU A 196 -4.83 4.57 -6.04
N THR A 197 -6.09 4.27 -5.73
CA THR A 197 -6.42 3.50 -4.52
C THR A 197 -5.83 2.10 -4.59
N ALA A 198 -5.91 1.43 -5.74
CA ALA A 198 -5.37 0.09 -5.90
C ALA A 198 -3.82 0.07 -5.85
N PHE A 199 -3.18 1.05 -6.47
CA PHE A 199 -1.73 1.27 -6.42
C PHE A 199 -1.21 1.49 -4.99
N LEU A 200 -1.91 2.29 -4.18
CA LEU A 200 -1.52 2.52 -2.80
C LEU A 200 -1.85 1.32 -1.90
N SER A 201 -2.99 0.66 -2.09
CA SER A 201 -3.41 -0.48 -1.26
C SER A 201 -2.56 -1.74 -1.43
N GLU A 202 -1.88 -1.92 -2.57
CA GLU A 202 -0.93 -3.04 -2.72
C GLU A 202 0.43 -2.76 -2.08
N ARG A 203 0.72 -1.51 -1.68
CA ARG A 203 2.02 -1.07 -1.14
C ARG A 203 1.95 -0.67 0.33
N TYR A 204 0.79 -0.20 0.77
CA TYR A 204 0.59 0.49 2.02
C TYR A 204 -0.69 0.06 2.71
N GLU A 205 -0.67 0.11 4.03
CA GLU A 205 -1.84 -0.24 4.83
C GLU A 205 -2.78 0.96 4.92
N TYR A 206 -4.07 0.73 4.65
CA TYR A 206 -5.07 1.79 4.70
C TYR A 206 -5.40 2.15 6.15
N ALA A 207 -5.24 3.42 6.51
CA ALA A 207 -5.49 3.91 7.86
C ALA A 207 -6.88 4.53 8.03
N GLY A 208 -7.47 5.07 6.95
CA GLY A 208 -8.79 5.68 7.03
C GLY A 208 -9.00 6.88 6.09
N TYR A 209 -10.15 7.52 6.23
CA TYR A 209 -10.54 8.71 5.49
C TYR A 209 -11.10 9.76 6.43
N SER A 210 -10.59 10.99 6.32
CA SER A 210 -11.06 12.12 7.13
C SER A 210 -10.72 13.45 6.46
N GLY A 211 -11.62 14.43 6.58
CA GLY A 211 -11.38 15.78 6.07
C GLY A 211 -11.11 15.87 4.56
N GLY A 212 -11.58 14.92 3.76
CA GLY A 212 -11.30 14.87 2.31
C GLY A 212 -9.99 14.16 1.94
N THR A 213 -9.29 13.60 2.92
CA THR A 213 -7.99 12.94 2.74
C THR A 213 -8.12 11.45 3.05
N TYR A 214 -7.67 10.62 2.11
CA TYR A 214 -7.41 9.20 2.34
C TYR A 214 -6.01 9.02 2.91
N THR A 215 -5.86 8.17 3.90
CA THR A 215 -4.60 7.97 4.62
C THR A 215 -4.18 6.51 4.58
N PHE A 216 -2.88 6.31 4.37
CA PHE A 216 -2.19 5.03 4.42
C PHE A 216 -0.92 5.18 5.23
N TYR A 217 -0.32 4.05 5.63
CA TYR A 217 0.96 4.03 6.32
C TYR A 217 1.84 2.87 5.86
N ARG A 218 3.12 2.98 6.17
CA ARG A 218 4.10 1.91 6.05
C ARG A 218 4.75 1.64 7.41
N ASN A 219 4.92 0.36 7.71
CA ASN A 219 5.81 -0.08 8.77
C ASN A 219 7.15 -0.51 8.18
N ASN A 220 8.24 -0.15 8.84
CA ASN A 220 9.55 -0.67 8.51
C ASN A 220 9.69 -2.16 8.91
N ASN A 221 10.85 -2.75 8.63
CA ASN A 221 11.13 -4.16 8.92
C ASN A 221 11.06 -4.53 10.41
N ASN A 222 11.04 -3.55 11.33
CA ASN A 222 10.87 -3.79 12.76
C ASN A 222 9.41 -3.63 13.21
N GLY A 223 8.47 -3.51 12.27
CA GLY A 223 7.06 -3.27 12.57
C GLY A 223 6.74 -1.86 13.06
N ILE A 224 7.68 -0.91 12.93
CA ILE A 224 7.51 0.48 13.40
C ILE A 224 7.06 1.35 12.23
N LEU A 225 6.01 2.15 12.45
CA LEU A 225 5.52 3.13 11.48
C LEU A 225 6.64 4.12 11.12
N ASP A 226 7.03 4.13 9.84
CA ASP A 226 8.14 4.93 9.33
C ASP A 226 7.72 5.97 8.27
N MET A 227 6.53 5.84 7.71
CA MET A 227 6.01 6.71 6.68
C MET A 227 4.47 6.78 6.68
N GLY A 228 3.95 7.98 6.51
CA GLY A 228 2.54 8.25 6.22
C GLY A 228 2.34 8.65 4.77
N ILE A 229 1.21 8.25 4.19
CA ILE A 229 0.81 8.63 2.84
C ILE A 229 -0.61 9.19 2.91
N GLY A 230 -0.80 10.41 2.41
CA GLY A 230 -2.10 11.05 2.33
C GLY A 230 -2.44 11.46 0.91
N PHE A 231 -3.65 11.19 0.43
CA PHE A 231 -4.11 11.82 -0.79
C PHE A 231 -5.47 12.50 -0.69
N LYS A 232 -5.59 13.66 -1.34
CA LYS A 232 -6.80 14.48 -1.38
C LYS A 232 -6.95 15.18 -2.71
N LYS A 233 -8.19 15.49 -3.10
CA LYS A 233 -8.46 16.24 -4.34
C LYS A 233 -8.09 17.70 -4.14
N LEU A 234 -7.34 18.26 -5.09
CA LEU A 234 -6.99 19.68 -5.08
C LEU A 234 -8.19 20.51 -5.56
N SER A 235 -8.65 21.43 -4.71
CA SER A 235 -9.83 22.26 -5.01
C SER A 235 -9.61 23.13 -6.25
N GLY A 236 -10.55 23.09 -7.20
CA GLY A 236 -10.46 23.84 -8.46
C GLY A 236 -9.62 23.17 -9.56
N TYR A 237 -8.99 22.03 -9.28
CA TYR A 237 -8.15 21.30 -10.24
C TYR A 237 -8.65 19.86 -10.45
N ARG A 238 -8.27 19.26 -11.58
CA ARG A 238 -8.53 17.85 -11.90
C ARG A 238 -7.41 16.94 -11.37
N LEU A 239 -6.89 17.22 -10.18
CA LEU A 239 -5.73 16.53 -9.61
C LEU A 239 -6.01 16.06 -8.18
N TYR A 240 -5.48 14.88 -7.84
CA TYR A 240 -5.16 14.48 -6.47
C TYR A 240 -3.73 14.87 -6.14
N THR A 241 -3.49 15.32 -4.91
CA THR A 241 -2.15 15.44 -4.33
C THR A 241 -1.89 14.20 -3.50
N VAL A 242 -0.88 13.39 -3.84
CA VAL A 242 -0.47 12.22 -3.07
C VAL A 242 0.83 12.55 -2.35
N MET A 243 0.77 12.76 -1.04
CA MET A 243 1.88 13.23 -0.23
C MET A 243 2.42 12.09 0.63
N TYR A 244 3.73 11.88 0.55
CA TYR A 244 4.53 10.97 1.37
C TYR A 244 5.29 11.79 2.41
N ILE A 245 5.20 11.40 3.68
CA ILE A 245 5.87 12.09 4.79
C ILE A 245 6.60 11.08 5.71
N PRO A 246 7.78 11.43 6.25
CA PRO A 246 8.44 10.63 7.27
C PRO A 246 7.60 10.56 8.55
N SER A 247 7.72 9.49 9.30
CA SER A 247 7.13 9.38 10.63
C SER A 247 7.93 10.09 11.73
N THR A 248 8.89 10.96 11.40
CA THR A 248 9.79 11.59 12.38
C THR A 248 9.07 12.46 13.43
N ASP A 249 7.78 12.71 13.24
CA ASP A 249 6.86 13.37 14.17
C ASP A 249 5.99 12.36 15.01
N VAL A 250 6.16 11.05 14.80
CA VAL A 250 5.31 9.93 15.33
C VAL A 250 6.00 9.16 16.46
N LYS A 251 7.01 9.74 17.13
CA LYS A 251 7.86 9.04 18.13
C LYS A 251 7.16 8.48 19.38
N SER A 252 5.83 8.50 19.50
CA SER A 252 5.12 7.88 20.62
C SER A 252 3.66 7.56 20.31
N ILE A 253 3.35 6.87 19.20
CA ILE A 253 2.01 6.32 19.00
C ILE A 253 2.11 4.80 18.98
N SER A 254 1.78 4.20 20.12
CA SER A 254 1.44 2.79 20.22
C SER A 254 0.16 2.52 19.44
N THR A 255 0.27 2.22 18.14
CA THR A 255 -0.66 1.47 17.27
C THR A 255 -2.19 1.65 17.41
N THR A 256 -2.71 2.68 18.08
CA THR A 256 -4.15 2.76 18.41
C THR A 256 -4.79 4.12 18.17
N ASP A 257 -4.03 5.19 17.89
CA ASP A 257 -4.65 6.51 17.69
C ASP A 257 -4.59 7.00 16.24
N TYR A 258 -5.48 6.42 15.43
CA TYR A 258 -5.77 6.80 14.05
C TYR A 258 -6.05 8.30 13.88
N THR A 259 -6.55 8.96 14.92
CA THR A 259 -6.90 10.38 14.92
C THR A 259 -5.66 11.27 14.81
N GLU A 260 -4.54 10.85 15.42
CA GLU A 260 -3.29 11.62 15.41
C GLU A 260 -2.59 11.52 14.05
N ILE A 261 -2.52 10.33 13.46
CA ILE A 261 -1.95 10.14 12.11
C ILE A 261 -2.71 10.98 11.07
N VAL A 262 -4.04 10.99 11.17
CA VAL A 262 -4.91 11.81 10.31
C VAL A 262 -4.68 13.31 10.55
N LYS A 263 -4.63 13.76 11.80
CA LYS A 263 -4.36 15.17 12.13
C LYS A 263 -3.02 15.62 11.57
N MET A 264 -1.97 14.81 11.66
CA MET A 264 -0.64 15.17 11.18
C MET A 264 -0.61 15.36 9.66
N ILE A 265 -1.19 14.42 8.92
CA ILE A 265 -1.27 14.48 7.46
C ILE A 265 -2.17 15.65 6.99
N VAL A 266 -3.25 15.93 7.73
CA VAL A 266 -4.17 17.03 7.39
C VAL A 266 -3.59 18.40 7.77
N THR A 267 -2.79 18.50 8.84
CA THR A 267 -2.27 19.78 9.36
C THR A 267 -0.83 20.07 8.97
N GLY A 268 -0.10 19.11 8.40
CA GLY A 268 1.31 19.27 8.02
C GLY A 268 2.23 19.49 9.22
N ARG A 269 1.91 18.89 10.36
CA ARG A 269 2.62 18.96 11.64
C ARG A 269 2.80 17.59 12.24
#